data_AF-A0A354XPA7-F1
#
_entry.id   AF-A0A354XPA7-F1
#
_cell.length_a   1.000
_cell.length_b   1.000
_cell.length_c   1.000
_cell.angle_alpha   90.00
_cell.angle_beta   90.00
_cell.angle_gamma   90.00
#
_symmetry.space_group_name_H-M   'P 1'
#
loop_
_entity.id
_entity.type
_entity.pdbx_description
1 polymer ?
#
loop_
_entity_poly.entity_id
_entity_poly.type
_entity_poly.pdbx_seq_one_letter_code
_entity_poly.pdbx_strand_id
1 'polypeptide(L)' 'EPLSNLDAALRVQMRIELARLHEELDATMIYVTHDQIEAMTMADKIVV' A
#
# COMPACT_ATOMS: atom_id res chain seq x y z
N GLU A 1 8.92 -2.65 3.53
CA GLU A 1 7.86 -3.60 3.14
C GLU A 1 6.98 -3.90 4.35
N PRO A 2 5.81 -3.24 4.47
CA PRO A 2 4.99 -3.32 5.67
C PRO A 2 4.08 -4.56 5.75
N LEU A 3 3.81 -5.24 4.63
CA LEU A 3 2.87 -6.37 4.57
C LEU A 3 3.52 -7.74 4.27
N SER A 4 4.86 -7.83 4.20
CA SER A 4 5.59 -9.05 3.80
C SER A 4 5.36 -10.25 4.72
N ASN A 5 5.04 -9.99 5.99
CA ASN A 5 4.87 -11.03 7.01
C ASN A 5 3.42 -11.55 7.13
N LEU A 6 2.50 -11.03 6.31
CA LEU A 6 1.10 -11.46 6.32
C LEU A 6 0.86 -12.56 5.29
N ASP A 7 -0.10 -13.45 5.58
CA ASP A 7 -0.58 -14.41 4.60
C ASP A 7 -1.21 -13.70 3.39
N ALA A 8 -1.35 -14.41 2.28
CA ALA A 8 -1.79 -13.82 1.02
C ALA A 8 -3.18 -13.18 1.11
N ALA A 9 -4.12 -13.78 1.84
CA ALA A 9 -5.47 -13.25 1.95
C ALA A 9 -5.49 -11.97 2.80
N LEU A 10 -4.82 -12.00 3.95
CA LEU A 10 -4.76 -10.86 4.85
C LEU A 10 -3.98 -9.69 4.24
N ARG A 11 -2.93 -9.98 3.46
CA ARG A 11 -2.19 -8.96 2.71
C ARG A 11 -3.07 -8.24 1.69
N VAL A 12 -3.88 -8.96 0.91
CA VAL A 12 -4.81 -8.34 -0.05
C VAL A 12 -5.83 -7.46 0.68
N GLN A 13 -6.38 -7.94 1.79
CA GLN A 13 -7.31 -7.17 2.60
C GLN A 13 -6.67 -5.88 3.14
N MET A 14 -5.46 -5.97 3.69
CA MET A 14 -4.75 -4.82 4.23
C MET A 14 -4.40 -3.79 3.15
N ARG A 15 -4.11 -4.20 1.91
CA ARG A 15 -3.92 -3.26 0.79
C ARG A 15 -5.17 -2.43 0.51
N ILE A 16 -6.35 -3.06 0.54
CA ILE A 16 -7.64 -2.36 0.34
C ILE A 16 -7.88 -1.36 1.48
N GLU A 17 -7.67 -1.79 2.73
CA GLU A 17 -7.86 -0.89 3.87
C GLU A 17 -6.88 0.28 3.88
N LEU A 18 -5.62 0.07 3.48
CA LEU A 18 -4.64 1.16 3.37
C LEU A 18 -5.02 2.16 2.27
N ALA A 19 -5.52 1.69 1.13
CA ALA A 19 -6.01 2.57 0.07
C ALA A 19 -7.22 3.40 0.55
N ARG A 20 -8.18 2.76 1.22
CA ARG A 20 -9.35 3.46 1.79
C ARG A 20 -8.93 4.48 2.84
N LEU A 21 -8.00 4.11 3.72
CA LEU A 21 -7.48 5.00 4.76
C LEU A 21 -6.75 6.21 4.14
N HIS A 22 -6.02 6.01 3.05
CA HIS A 22 -5.37 7.09 2.32
C HIS A 22 -6.39 8.09 1.76
N GLU A 23 -7.48 7.60 1.16
CA GLU A 23 -8.59 8.43 0.66
C GLU A 23 -9.30 9.19 1.80
N GLU A 24 -9.48 8.56 2.96
CA GLU A 24 -10.20 9.16 4.10
C GLU A 24 -9.41 10.23 4.85
N LEU A 25 -8.09 10.03 5.01
CA LEU A 25 -7.26 10.92 5.82
C LEU A 25 -6.85 12.21 5.11
N ASP A 26 -6.93 12.27 3.78
CA ASP A 26 -6.41 13.38 2.93
C ASP A 26 -5.01 13.86 3.38
N ALA A 27 -4.18 12.89 3.77
CA ALA A 27 -2.87 13.11 4.37
C ALA A 27 -1.77 12.60 3.44
N THR A 28 -0.62 13.29 3.46
CA THR A 28 0.56 12.83 2.72
C THR A 28 1.05 11.49 3.27
N MET A 29 1.03 10.45 2.44
CA MET A 29 1.51 9.11 2.78
C MET A 29 2.82 8.81 2.03
N ILE A 30 3.77 8.18 2.72
CA ILE A 30 4.97 7.57 2.10
C ILE A 30 4.90 6.07 2.34
N TYR A 31 4.80 5.29 1.27
CA TYR A 31 4.70 3.83 1.31
C TYR A 31 5.93 3.19 0.66
N VAL A 32 6.58 2.25 1.35
CA VAL A 32 7.82 1.59 0.89
C VAL A 32 7.61 0.09 0.75
N THR A 33 7.70 -0.39 -0.48
CA THR A 33 7.46 -1.79 -0.84
C THR A 33 8.55 -2.33 -1.75
N HIS A 34 8.68 -3.65 -1.78
CA HIS A 34 9.58 -4.37 -2.70
C HIS A 34 8.75 -4.94 -3.87
N ASP A 35 7.42 -4.87 -3.77
CA ASP A 35 6.46 -5.35 -4.75
C ASP A 35 6.06 -4.20 -5.70
N GLN A 36 6.41 -4.34 -6.98
CA GLN A 36 6.07 -3.35 -7.99
C GLN A 36 4.56 -3.20 -8.19
N ILE A 37 3.76 -4.26 -7.99
CA ILE A 37 2.31 -4.20 -8.13
C ILE A 37 1.72 -3.31 -7.03
N GLU A 38 2.23 -3.40 -5.80
CA GLU A 38 1.81 -2.49 -4.72
C GLU A 38 2.13 -1.04 -5.06
N ALA A 39 3.34 -0.75 -5.54
CA ALA A 39 3.74 0.60 -5.90
C ALA A 39 2.84 1.19 -7.01
N MET A 40 2.56 0.42 -8.05
CA MET A 40 1.74 0.87 -9.19
C MET A 40 0.25 1.02 -8.85
N THR A 41 -0.23 0.40 -7.77
CA THR A 41 -1.65 0.42 -7.40
C THR A 41 -1.97 1.41 -6.30
N MET A 42 -1.01 1.73 -5.43
CA MET A 42 -1.25 2.57 -4.26
C MET A 42 -0.62 3.98 -4.33
N ALA A 43 0.34 4.21 -5.24
CA ALA A 43 1.10 5.46 -5.26
C ALA A 43 0.69 6.41 -6.40
N ASP A 44 0.52 7.69 -6.09
CA ASP A 44 0.39 8.75 -7.10
C ASP A 44 1.73 9.08 -7.78
N LYS A 45 2.83 8.92 -7.03
CA LYS A 45 4.20 9.16 -7.50
C LYS A 45 5.09 8.03 -7.00
N ILE A 46 5.92 7.50 -7.91
CA ILE A 46 6.86 6.42 -7.62
C ILE A 46 8.28 6.97 -7.76
N VAL A 47 9.12 6.70 -6.75
CA VAL A 47 10.56 6.97 -6.76
C VAL A 47 11.26 5.65 -6.51
N VAL A 48 12.28 5.34 -7.32
CA VAL A 48 13.04 4.08 -7.30
C VAL A 48 14.46 4.34 -6.82
#